data_AF-A0A7S1VPI2-F1
#
_entry.id   AF-A0A7S1VPI2-F1
#
_cell.length_a   1.000
_cell.length_b   1.000
_cell.length_c   1.000
_cell.angle_alpha   90.00
_cell.angle_beta   90.00
_cell.angle_gamma   90.00
#
_symmetry.space_group_name_H-M   'P 1'
#
loop_
_entity.id
_entity.type
_entity.pdbx_description
1 polymer ?
#
loop_
_entity_poly.entity_id
_entity_poly.type
_entity_poly.pdbx_seq_one_letter_code
_entity_poly.pdbx_strand_id
1 'polypeptide(L)'
;RGRLIAHLLSMVAQGLLIVLWARTTDFVLSLIYMSLFAILIQMSCATCYGIVPYVHGPSTGAVAGIVGAGGNVGAVFLGCIYRSLDYETAAEYMGWLVVAAGLLGTPLISIRGYRALLFGAEETNASKRMSDTLIVPAGPS
;
A
#
# COMPACT_ATOMS: atom_id res chain seq x y z
N ARG A 1 9.62 -11.01 1.19
CA ARG A 1 10.08 -9.67 1.62
C ARG A 1 9.74 -8.58 0.59
N GLY A 2 9.85 -8.83 -0.72
CA GLY A 2 9.36 -7.91 -1.77
C GLY A 2 7.83 -7.70 -1.81
N ARG A 3 7.01 -8.71 -1.47
CA ARG A 3 5.53 -8.60 -1.46
C ARG A 3 4.99 -7.53 -0.51
N LEU A 4 5.63 -7.34 0.65
CA LEU A 4 5.23 -6.30 1.61
C LEU A 4 5.59 -4.90 1.10
N ILE A 5 6.74 -4.78 0.42
CA ILE A 5 7.21 -3.52 -0.19
C ILE A 5 6.32 -3.13 -1.36
N ALA A 6 5.93 -4.08 -2.23
CA ALA A 6 4.99 -3.84 -3.33
C ALA A 6 3.63 -3.33 -2.81
N HIS A 7 3.16 -3.91 -1.70
CA HIS A 7 1.94 -3.48 -1.03
C HIS A 7 2.08 -2.05 -0.43
N LEU A 8 3.18 -1.77 0.28
CA LEU A 8 3.49 -0.42 0.76
C LEU A 8 3.59 0.61 -0.37
N LEU A 9 4.20 0.26 -1.50
CA LEU A 9 4.32 1.12 -2.67
C LEU A 9 2.94 1.41 -3.28
N SER A 10 2.06 0.41 -3.32
CA SER A 10 0.66 0.58 -3.78
C SER A 10 -0.16 1.49 -2.87
N MET A 11 0.18 1.58 -1.57
CA MET A 11 -0.41 2.52 -0.62
C MET A 11 0.04 3.97 -0.82
N VAL A 12 1.30 4.19 -1.18
CA VAL A 12 1.78 5.52 -1.54
C VAL A 12 1.20 5.97 -2.89
N ALA A 13 1.18 5.06 -3.87
CA ALA A 13 0.63 5.34 -5.19
C ALA A 13 -0.85 5.73 -5.12
N GLN A 14 -1.68 4.99 -4.38
CA GLN A 14 -3.11 5.29 -4.27
C GLN A 14 -3.40 6.62 -3.54
N GLY A 15 -2.60 7.00 -2.54
CA GLY A 15 -2.70 8.30 -1.90
C GLY A 15 -2.40 9.45 -2.87
N LEU A 16 -1.40 9.27 -3.73
CA LEU A 16 -1.09 10.21 -4.80
C LEU A 16 -2.25 10.34 -5.81
N LEU A 17 -2.87 9.22 -6.18
CA LEU A 17 -4.05 9.20 -7.06
C LEU A 17 -5.22 10.00 -6.48
N ILE A 18 -5.47 9.96 -5.16
CA ILE A 18 -6.52 10.79 -4.53
C ILE A 18 -6.15 12.28 -4.61
N VAL A 19 -4.89 12.64 -4.37
CA VAL A 19 -4.45 14.04 -4.45
C VAL A 19 -4.59 14.58 -5.88
N LEU A 20 -4.25 13.76 -6.88
CA LEU A 20 -4.47 14.07 -8.31
C LEU A 20 -5.95 14.20 -8.65
N TRP A 21 -6.78 13.29 -8.12
CA TRP A 21 -8.24 13.33 -8.27
C TRP A 21 -8.84 14.61 -7.68
N ALA A 22 -8.42 15.02 -6.47
CA ALA A 22 -8.92 16.22 -5.79
C ALA A 22 -8.63 17.52 -6.57
N ARG A 23 -7.64 17.53 -7.47
CA ARG A 23 -7.32 18.68 -8.34
C ARG A 23 -8.00 18.62 -9.71
N THR A 24 -8.70 17.53 -10.02
CA THR A 24 -9.30 17.31 -11.34
C THR A 24 -10.79 17.61 -11.29
N THR A 25 -11.24 18.57 -12.11
CA THR A 25 -12.66 18.94 -12.23
C THR A 25 -13.40 18.16 -13.32
N ASP A 26 -12.68 17.44 -14.18
CA ASP A 26 -13.26 16.64 -15.25
C ASP A 26 -13.88 15.33 -14.74
N PHE A 27 -15.14 15.10 -15.11
CA PHE A 27 -15.91 13.92 -14.70
C PHE A 27 -15.29 12.59 -15.19
N VAL A 28 -14.79 12.56 -16.43
CA VAL A 28 -14.21 11.34 -17.02
C VAL A 28 -12.89 10.98 -16.35
N LEU A 29 -12.00 11.96 -16.15
CA LEU A 29 -10.74 11.73 -15.44
C LEU A 29 -11.00 11.33 -13.98
N SER A 30 -12.03 11.91 -13.36
CA SER A 30 -12.44 11.54 -12.01
C SER A 30 -12.79 10.05 -11.87
N LEU A 31 -13.59 9.52 -12.81
CA LEU A 31 -13.94 8.11 -12.84
C LEU A 31 -12.71 7.20 -13.02
N ILE A 32 -11.76 7.60 -13.86
CA ILE A 32 -10.53 6.84 -14.10
C ILE A 32 -9.69 6.76 -12.83
N TYR A 33 -9.44 7.90 -12.17
CA TYR A 33 -8.65 7.94 -10.93
C TYR A 33 -9.32 7.14 -9.80
N MET A 34 -10.64 7.27 -9.63
CA MET A 34 -11.39 6.52 -8.61
C MET A 34 -11.43 5.01 -8.90
N SER A 35 -11.48 4.60 -10.16
CA SER A 35 -11.42 3.18 -10.54
C SER A 35 -10.06 2.56 -10.24
N LEU A 36 -8.97 3.25 -10.61
CA LEU A 36 -7.61 2.80 -10.31
C LEU A 36 -7.37 2.76 -8.79
N PHE A 37 -7.83 3.78 -8.08
CA PHE A 37 -7.80 3.84 -6.62
C PHE A 37 -8.50 2.64 -5.98
N ALA A 38 -9.73 2.31 -6.42
CA ALA A 38 -10.50 1.19 -5.89
C ALA A 38 -9.81 -0.17 -6.08
N ILE A 39 -9.15 -0.40 -7.23
CA ILE A 39 -8.40 -1.63 -7.49
C ILE A 39 -7.19 -1.74 -6.56
N LEU A 40 -6.45 -0.64 -6.38
CA LEU A 40 -5.28 -0.60 -5.50
C LEU A 40 -5.65 -0.79 -4.02
N ILE A 41 -6.78 -0.23 -3.55
CA ILE A 41 -7.27 -0.48 -2.20
C ILE A 41 -7.56 -1.96 -1.99
N GLN A 42 -8.27 -2.61 -2.93
CA GLN A 42 -8.63 -4.02 -2.77
C GLN A 42 -7.38 -4.91 -2.71
N MET A 43 -6.40 -4.68 -3.59
CA MET A 43 -5.09 -5.34 -3.55
C MET A 43 -4.35 -5.08 -2.23
N SER A 44 -4.46 -3.85 -1.73
CA SER A 44 -3.87 -3.43 -0.47
C SER A 44 -4.49 -4.19 0.70
N CYS A 45 -5.82 -4.15 0.85
CA CYS A 45 -6.54 -4.86 1.89
C CYS A 45 -6.27 -6.38 1.86
N ALA A 46 -6.27 -6.99 0.68
CA ALA A 46 -5.98 -8.42 0.53
C ALA A 46 -4.58 -8.79 1.06
N THR A 47 -3.59 -7.91 0.86
CA THR A 47 -2.23 -8.14 1.34
C THR A 47 -2.10 -7.88 2.85
N CYS A 48 -2.79 -6.87 3.39
CA CYS A 48 -2.86 -6.62 4.84
C CYS A 48 -3.41 -7.83 5.58
N TYR A 49 -4.56 -8.37 5.15
CA TYR A 49 -5.13 -9.55 5.77
C TYR A 49 -4.24 -10.80 5.58
N GLY A 50 -3.55 -10.89 4.44
CA GLY A 50 -2.57 -11.93 4.18
C GLY A 50 -1.31 -11.85 5.06
N ILE A 51 -0.97 -10.70 5.65
CA ILE A 51 0.23 -10.55 6.51
C ILE A 51 -0.01 -10.96 7.96
N VAL A 52 -1.23 -10.80 8.46
CA VAL A 52 -1.60 -11.08 9.87
C VAL A 52 -1.15 -12.45 10.37
N PRO A 53 -1.34 -13.58 9.64
CA PRO A 53 -0.90 -14.89 10.12
C PRO A 53 0.63 -15.08 10.18
N TYR A 54 1.41 -14.22 9.50
CA TYR A 54 2.88 -14.28 9.52
C TYR A 54 3.49 -13.52 10.71
N VAL A 55 2.73 -12.65 11.37
CA VAL A 55 3.22 -11.85 12.50
C VAL A 55 3.14 -12.64 13.80
N HIS A 56 2.01 -13.30 14.11
CA HIS A 56 1.90 -14.28 15.21
C HIS A 56 0.72 -15.24 14.99
N GLY A 57 1.02 -16.51 14.70
CA GLY A 57 0.03 -17.57 14.43
C GLY A 57 -1.09 -17.78 15.47
N PRO A 58 -0.89 -17.59 16.80
CA PRO A 58 -1.93 -17.90 17.79
C PRO A 58 -2.93 -16.77 18.11
N SER A 59 -2.81 -15.56 17.56
CA SER A 59 -3.71 -14.42 17.91
C SER A 59 -4.29 -13.66 16.72
N THR A 60 -4.35 -14.28 15.54
CA THR A 60 -4.90 -13.71 14.30
C THR A 60 -6.32 -13.14 14.48
N GLY A 61 -7.15 -13.74 15.33
CA GLY A 61 -8.52 -13.28 15.62
C GLY A 61 -8.59 -11.93 16.35
N ALA A 62 -7.71 -11.69 17.32
CA ALA A 62 -7.65 -10.42 18.04
C ALA A 62 -7.19 -9.27 17.12
N VAL A 63 -6.22 -9.55 16.24
CA VAL A 63 -5.73 -8.58 15.25
C VAL A 63 -6.81 -8.26 14.21
N ALA A 64 -7.52 -9.27 13.70
CA ALA A 64 -8.64 -9.06 12.80
C ALA A 64 -9.78 -8.26 13.45
N GLY A 65 -10.05 -8.47 14.75
CA GLY A 65 -11.01 -7.68 15.52
C GLY A 65 -10.62 -6.21 15.64
N ILE A 66 -9.34 -5.91 15.91
CA ILE A 66 -8.83 -4.53 15.98
C ILE A 66 -8.95 -3.83 14.62
N VAL A 67 -8.56 -4.52 13.53
CA VAL A 67 -8.67 -3.97 12.16
C VAL A 67 -10.14 -3.71 11.78
N GLY A 68 -11.05 -4.62 12.13
CA GLY A 68 -12.48 -4.44 11.90
C GLY A 68 -13.07 -3.25 12.68
N ALA A 69 -12.69 -3.08 13.95
CA ALA A 69 -13.10 -1.93 14.75
C ALA A 69 -12.55 -0.60 14.19
N GLY A 70 -11.32 -0.61 13.68
CA GLY A 70 -10.68 0.56 13.05
C GLY A 70 -11.45 1.11 11.85
N GLY A 71 -12.08 0.24 11.05
CA GLY A 71 -12.91 0.66 9.91
C GLY A 71 -14.12 1.50 10.32
N ASN A 72 -14.83 1.11 11.39
CA ASN A 72 -15.96 1.87 11.91
C ASN A 72 -15.53 3.23 12.46
N VAL A 73 -14.42 3.27 13.21
CA VAL A 73 -13.87 4.54 13.76
C VAL A 73 -13.43 5.47 12.63
N GLY A 74 -12.77 4.94 11.60
CA GLY A 74 -12.34 5.70 10.43
C GLY A 74 -13.52 6.31 9.66
N ALA A 75 -14.60 5.55 9.46
CA ALA A 75 -15.81 6.04 8.79
C ALA A 75 -16.47 7.19 9.56
N VAL A 76 -16.56 7.09 10.89
CA VAL A 76 -17.08 8.17 11.73
C VAL A 76 -16.16 9.40 11.68
N PHE A 77 -14.84 9.19 11.76
CA PHE A 77 -13.86 10.27 11.71
C PHE A 77 -13.93 11.04 10.38
N LEU A 78 -13.95 10.33 9.24
CA LEU A 78 -14.18 10.91 7.93
C LEU A 78 -15.52 11.62 7.85
N GLY A 79 -16.59 11.01 8.35
CA GLY A 79 -17.92 11.62 8.38
C GLY A 79 -17.94 12.94 9.13
N CYS A 80 -17.22 13.03 10.26
CA CYS A 80 -17.05 14.28 11.00
C CYS A 80 -16.24 15.34 10.22
N ILE A 81 -15.21 14.95 9.47
CA ILE A 81 -14.44 15.86 8.61
C ILE A 81 -15.33 16.43 7.51
N TYR A 82 -16.03 15.57 6.76
CA TYR A 82 -16.95 16.00 5.69
C TYR A 82 -18.14 16.82 6.21
N ARG A 83 -18.53 16.63 7.47
CA ARG A 83 -19.58 17.42 8.12
C ARG A 83 -19.13 18.84 8.47
N SER A 84 -17.83 19.04 8.71
CA SER A 84 -17.28 20.28 9.27
C SER A 84 -16.58 21.16 8.24
N LEU A 85 -16.15 20.59 7.10
CA LEU A 85 -15.44 21.28 6.02
C LEU A 85 -16.23 21.23 4.72
N ASP A 86 -15.91 22.16 3.82
CA ASP A 86 -16.41 22.16 2.44
C ASP A 86 -15.94 20.93 1.66
N TYR A 87 -16.73 20.45 0.69
CA TYR A 87 -16.52 19.14 0.05
C TYR A 87 -15.17 19.02 -0.67
N GLU A 88 -14.73 20.09 -1.33
CA GLU A 88 -13.46 20.13 -2.04
C GLU A 88 -12.28 20.04 -1.06
N THR A 89 -12.33 20.82 0.03
CA THR A 89 -11.26 20.85 1.03
C THR A 89 -11.23 19.54 1.83
N ALA A 90 -12.39 18.96 2.15
CA ALA A 90 -12.48 17.69 2.86
C ALA A 90 -11.88 16.54 2.05
N ALA A 91 -12.12 16.50 0.73
CA ALA A 91 -11.52 15.52 -0.16
C ALA A 91 -10.00 15.65 -0.26
N GLU A 92 -9.47 16.88 -0.30
CA GLU A 92 -8.02 17.12 -0.30
C GLU A 92 -7.38 16.69 1.02
N TYR A 93 -7.98 17.03 2.18
CA TYR A 93 -7.50 16.55 3.48
C TYR A 93 -7.53 15.04 3.61
N MET A 94 -8.53 14.38 3.04
CA MET A 94 -8.62 12.91 2.96
C MET A 94 -7.45 12.31 2.17
N GLY A 95 -7.11 12.89 1.01
CA GLY A 95 -5.95 12.48 0.24
C GLY A 95 -4.66 12.61 1.02
N TRP A 96 -4.45 13.75 1.67
CA TRP A 96 -3.28 13.97 2.53
C TRP A 96 -3.25 13.04 3.73
N LEU A 97 -4.39 12.69 4.32
CA LEU A 97 -4.47 11.75 5.43
C LEU A 97 -4.10 10.32 5.00
N VAL A 98 -4.53 9.88 3.81
CA VAL A 98 -4.14 8.59 3.25
C VAL A 98 -2.64 8.56 2.93
N VAL A 99 -2.12 9.63 2.31
CA VAL A 99 -0.67 9.76 2.07
C VAL A 99 0.08 9.75 3.39
N ALA A 100 -0.34 10.53 4.38
CA ALA A 100 0.29 10.58 5.71
C ALA A 100 0.21 9.24 6.43
N ALA A 101 -0.89 8.49 6.33
CA ALA A 101 -1.01 7.14 6.88
C ALA A 101 -0.03 6.16 6.22
N GLY A 102 0.11 6.20 4.89
CA GLY A 102 1.13 5.45 4.16
C GLY A 102 2.56 5.89 4.52
N LEU A 103 2.75 7.20 4.71
CA LEU A 103 4.03 7.83 5.06
C LEU A 103 4.41 7.70 6.53
N LEU A 104 3.47 7.40 7.43
CA LEU A 104 3.68 7.09 8.85
C LEU A 104 3.85 5.58 9.06
N GLY A 105 3.15 4.75 8.28
CA GLY A 105 3.36 3.30 8.26
C GLY A 105 4.75 2.90 7.76
N THR A 106 5.31 3.65 6.80
CA THR A 106 6.68 3.46 6.29
C THR A 106 7.78 3.64 7.35
N PRO A 107 7.79 4.69 8.20
CA PRO A 107 8.77 4.88 9.25
C PRO A 107 8.49 4.10 10.54
N LEU A 108 7.24 3.70 10.84
CA LEU A 108 6.97 2.84 12.01
C LEU A 108 7.61 1.44 11.87
N ILE A 109 7.95 1.04 10.63
CA ILE A 109 8.75 -0.14 10.30
C ILE A 109 10.25 0.17 10.09
N SER A 110 10.64 1.44 10.18
CA SER A 110 12.00 1.93 9.98
C SER A 110 12.67 2.34 11.29
N ILE A 111 12.62 1.46 12.29
CA ILE A 111 13.64 1.39 13.35
C ILE A 111 14.20 -0.04 13.39
N ARG A 112 14.78 -0.46 12.25
CA ARG A 112 15.83 -1.50 12.13
C ARG A 112 16.38 -1.62 10.69
N GLY A 113 16.73 -0.49 10.08
CA GLY A 113 17.85 -0.43 9.11
C GLY A 113 17.58 -0.68 7.62
N TYR A 114 16.68 0.06 6.95
CA TYR A 114 16.58 0.02 5.48
C TYR A 114 16.48 1.40 4.83
N ARG A 115 17.47 2.27 5.09
CA ARG A 115 17.78 3.44 4.25
C ARG A 115 18.65 3.09 3.03
N ALA A 116 18.90 1.80 2.75
CA ALA A 116 19.78 1.33 1.67
C ALA A 116 19.04 0.76 0.44
N LEU A 117 17.73 0.97 0.33
CA LEU A 117 16.86 0.40 -0.73
C LEU A 117 16.09 1.48 -1.51
N LEU A 118 16.57 2.73 -1.44
CA LEU A 118 16.19 3.82 -2.36
C LEU A 118 17.17 3.94 -3.53
N PHE A 119 18.24 3.14 -3.56
CA PHE A 119 19.15 3.02 -4.68
C PHE A 119 19.53 1.54 -4.86
N GLY A 120 18.82 0.85 -5.74
CA GLY A 120 19.03 -0.57 -6.03
C GLY A 120 18.11 -1.03 -7.14
N ALA A 121 18.56 -0.86 -8.37
CA ALA A 121 17.96 -1.33 -9.60
C ALA A 121 17.41 -2.77 -9.48
N GLU A 122 16.09 -2.93 -9.58
CA GLU A 122 15.45 -4.23 -9.76
C GLU A 122 14.96 -4.40 -11.20
N GLU A 123 15.92 -4.51 -12.14
CA GLU A 123 15.76 -5.16 -13.47
C GLU A 123 17.04 -5.90 -13.90
N THR A 124 18.09 -6.01 -13.07
CA THR A 124 19.40 -6.56 -13.51
C THR A 124 19.78 -7.91 -12.87
N ASN A 125 19.11 -8.35 -11.80
CA ASN A 125 19.48 -9.60 -11.10
C ASN A 125 18.52 -10.78 -11.30
N ALA A 126 17.36 -10.60 -11.96
CA ALA A 126 16.51 -11.72 -12.35
C ALA A 126 16.98 -12.40 -13.66
N SER A 127 17.60 -11.64 -14.58
CA SER A 127 18.16 -12.18 -15.82
C SER A 127 19.48 -12.95 -15.59
N LYS A 128 20.31 -12.54 -14.61
CA LYS A 128 21.64 -13.16 -14.38
C LYS A 128 21.59 -14.55 -13.72
N ARG A 129 20.60 -14.83 -12.87
CA ARG A 129 20.45 -16.15 -12.22
C ARG A 129 19.84 -17.23 -13.13
N MET A 130 19.14 -16.84 -14.19
CA MET A 130 18.56 -17.79 -15.14
C MET A 130 19.59 -18.28 -16.16
N SER A 131 20.60 -17.46 -16.52
CA SER A 131 21.72 -17.90 -17.36
C SER A 131 22.69 -18.87 -16.65
N ASP A 132 22.91 -18.74 -15.33
CA ASP A 132 23.82 -19.62 -14.58
C ASP A 132 23.24 -21.03 -14.32
N THR A 133 21.93 -21.24 -14.50
CA THR A 133 21.30 -22.56 -14.29
C THR A 133 21.26 -23.39 -15.59
N LEU A 134 21.56 -22.80 -16.75
CA LEU A 134 21.74 -23.53 -18.02
C LEU A 134 23.17 -24.07 -18.21
N ILE A 135 24.05 -23.90 -17.22
CA ILE A 135 25.37 -24.54 -17.16
C ILE A 135 25.37 -25.55 -15.99
N VAL A 136 24.47 -26.54 -16.05
CA VAL A 136 24.65 -27.78 -15.29
C VAL A 136 25.58 -28.66 -16.14
N PRO A 137 26.80 -28.99 -15.67
CA PRO A 137 27.57 -30.04 -16.33
C PRO A 137 26.78 -31.35 -16.19
N ALA A 138 26.52 -32.01 -17.32
CA ALA A 138 26.15 -33.40 -17.33
C ALA A 138 27.13 -34.16 -16.42
N GLY A 139 26.62 -34.71 -15.31
CA GLY A 139 27.42 -35.55 -14.43
C GLY A 139 27.94 -36.76 -15.23
N PRO A 140 29.24 -37.11 -15.12
CA PRO A 140 29.75 -38.35 -15.66
C PRO A 140 29.40 -39.54 -14.74
N SER A 141 29.37 -40.71 -15.38
CA SER A 141 29.17 -42.09 -14.90
C SER A 141 27.76 -42.52 -14.50
#